data_AF-A0A2I8DBB9-F1
#
_entry.id   AF-A0A2I8DBB9-F1
#
_cell.length_a   1.000
_cell.length_b   1.000
_cell.length_c   1.000
_cell.angle_alpha   90.00
_cell.angle_beta   90.00
_cell.angle_gamma   90.00
#
_symmetry.space_group_name_H-M   'P 1'
#
loop_
_entity.id
_entity.type
_entity.pdbx_description
1 polymer ?
#
loop_
_entity_poly.entity_id
_entity_poly.type
_entity_poly.pdbx_seq_one_letter_code
_entity_poly.pdbx_strand_id
1 'polypeptide(L)'
;MRLLINIDVPDLERAIGFYEQAFGLTLTRRLGPAVAEMSGAQAPIYLLEKAAGTPAAGAARQPRDYARHWTPVHLDVVVDDVDAAVTRAVAAGARLEDPAATHAWGRIAHLSDPFGHGICLLQFLGRGYDELAEPALRYPAVSEADFEDLLALRIAAMRESLERLGRFDPERARSRLCATFRPEYTWAIELEGKRVGFYALRPDGDGLRLDHLYLHPSSQARGLGGRTLRRLLAQADAQGLPLRVGALRGSDSNRFYQRHGFVQIEESEWDIEYLRPAQAKTGG
;
A
#
# COMPACT_ATOMS: atom_id res chain seq x y z
N MET A 1 10.13 16.56 9.84
CA MET A 1 9.13 17.45 9.20
C MET A 1 7.90 17.51 10.10
N ARG A 2 7.28 18.68 10.29
CA ARG A 2 6.07 18.86 11.11
C ARG A 2 4.97 19.50 10.25
N LEU A 3 3.78 18.92 10.24
CA LEU A 3 2.61 19.42 9.49
C LEU A 3 1.72 20.28 10.40
N LEU A 4 1.16 21.35 9.85
CA LEU A 4 0.15 22.22 10.45
C LEU A 4 -0.96 22.44 9.40
N ILE A 5 -2.21 22.54 9.82
CA ILE A 5 -3.34 22.78 8.92
C ILE A 5 -3.72 24.26 9.01
N ASN A 6 -3.84 24.97 7.88
CA ASN A 6 -4.26 26.37 7.85
C ASN A 6 -5.55 26.48 7.03
N ILE A 7 -6.57 27.09 7.61
CA ILE A 7 -7.88 27.28 7.00
C ILE A 7 -8.15 28.79 6.97
N ASP A 8 -8.24 29.35 5.78
CA ASP A 8 -8.62 30.75 5.60
C ASP A 8 -10.11 30.89 5.91
N VAL A 9 -10.53 31.94 6.62
CA VAL A 9 -11.93 32.20 6.97
C VAL A 9 -12.24 33.70 6.86
N PRO A 10 -13.50 34.10 6.55
CA PRO A 10 -13.86 35.52 6.45
C PRO A 10 -14.10 36.18 7.82
N ASP A 11 -14.34 35.39 8.86
CA ASP A 11 -14.66 35.85 10.22
C ASP A 11 -14.04 34.87 11.23
N LEU A 12 -13.07 35.35 12.01
CA LEU A 12 -12.31 34.51 12.91
C LEU A 12 -13.13 33.98 14.10
N GLU A 13 -13.97 34.82 14.69
CA GLU A 13 -14.75 34.45 15.88
C GLU A 13 -15.83 33.43 15.55
N ARG A 14 -16.50 33.62 14.42
CA ARG A 14 -17.46 32.65 13.90
C ARG A 14 -16.77 31.31 13.61
N ALA A 15 -15.56 31.34 13.06
CA ALA A 15 -14.80 30.12 12.78
C ALA A 15 -14.40 29.40 14.07
N ILE A 16 -13.86 30.10 15.06
CA ILE A 16 -13.53 29.53 16.37
C ILE A 16 -14.77 28.82 16.94
N GLY A 17 -15.90 29.53 17.05
CA GLY A 17 -17.13 28.96 17.60
C GLY A 17 -17.63 27.73 16.85
N PHE A 18 -17.56 27.73 15.52
CA PHE A 18 -17.91 26.56 14.71
C PHE A 18 -17.01 25.36 15.03
N TYR A 19 -15.69 25.54 14.99
CA TYR A 19 -14.74 24.43 15.17
C TYR A 19 -14.75 23.88 16.61
N GLU A 20 -15.03 24.72 17.62
CA GLU A 20 -15.26 24.27 18.99
C GLU A 20 -16.54 23.42 19.11
N GLN A 21 -17.66 23.88 18.54
CA GLN A 21 -18.97 23.22 18.67
C GLN A 21 -19.08 21.95 17.81
N ALA A 22 -18.60 21.99 16.57
CA ALA A 22 -18.73 20.88 15.63
C ALA A 22 -17.80 19.72 15.97
N PHE A 23 -16.54 20.04 16.33
CA PHE A 23 -15.45 19.06 16.43
C PHE A 23 -14.81 18.99 17.82
N GLY A 24 -15.24 19.82 18.77
CA GLY A 24 -14.68 19.81 20.13
C GLY A 24 -13.24 20.31 20.18
N LEU A 25 -12.80 21.11 19.20
CA LEU A 25 -11.50 21.76 19.27
C LEU A 25 -11.50 22.83 20.36
N THR A 26 -10.29 23.24 20.79
CA THR A 26 -10.11 24.27 21.81
C THR A 26 -9.20 25.36 21.29
N LEU A 27 -9.63 26.62 21.39
CA LEU A 27 -8.74 27.76 21.16
C LEU A 27 -7.61 27.76 22.19
N THR A 28 -6.36 27.64 21.73
CA THR A 28 -5.19 27.65 22.63
C THR A 28 -4.48 28.97 22.65
N ARG A 29 -4.29 29.59 21.48
CA ARG A 29 -3.52 30.82 21.32
C ARG A 29 -4.08 31.66 20.18
N ARG A 30 -3.89 32.98 20.27
CA ARG A 30 -4.07 33.93 19.17
C ARG A 30 -2.72 34.45 18.73
N LEU A 31 -2.45 34.42 17.43
CA LEU A 31 -1.22 34.91 16.84
C LEU A 31 -1.50 36.25 16.15
N GLY A 32 -1.50 37.31 16.95
CA GLY A 32 -2.00 38.61 16.52
C GLY A 32 -3.53 38.63 16.38
N PRO A 33 -4.09 39.62 15.68
CA PRO A 33 -5.54 39.81 15.62
C PRO A 33 -6.26 38.86 14.66
N ALA A 34 -5.57 38.29 13.67
CA ALA A 34 -6.17 37.61 12.53
C ALA A 34 -5.91 36.10 12.49
N VAL A 35 -5.35 35.51 13.55
CA VAL A 35 -4.99 34.08 13.55
C VAL A 35 -5.32 33.45 14.89
N ALA A 36 -6.00 32.32 14.85
CA ALA A 36 -6.31 31.47 16.00
C ALA A 36 -5.69 30.08 15.83
N GLU A 37 -5.04 29.59 16.89
CA GLU A 37 -4.50 28.23 16.96
C GLU A 37 -5.45 27.33 17.75
N MET A 38 -6.06 26.36 17.06
CA MET A 38 -7.00 25.38 17.59
C MET A 38 -6.29 24.05 17.83
N SER A 39 -6.52 23.47 19.01
CA SER A 39 -5.99 22.15 19.40
C SER A 39 -7.11 21.14 19.64
N GLY A 40 -6.77 19.86 19.77
CA GLY A 40 -7.72 18.75 19.92
C GLY A 40 -7.65 17.73 18.78
N ALA A 41 -7.12 18.14 17.62
CA ALA A 41 -6.77 17.26 16.52
C ALA A 41 -5.30 16.77 16.59
N GLN A 42 -4.97 15.73 15.81
CA GLN A 42 -3.60 15.19 15.73
C GLN A 42 -2.58 16.22 15.21
N ALA A 43 -3.00 17.11 14.31
CA ALA A 43 -2.25 18.29 13.90
C ALA A 43 -3.03 19.54 14.33
N PRO A 44 -2.37 20.59 14.82
CA PRO A 44 -3.05 21.84 15.16
C PRO A 44 -3.64 22.47 13.90
N ILE A 45 -4.83 23.05 14.07
CA ILE A 45 -5.54 23.78 13.02
C ILE A 45 -5.41 25.27 13.31
N TYR A 46 -4.95 26.02 12.33
CA TYR A 46 -4.89 27.47 12.38
C TYR A 46 -6.03 28.04 11.54
N LEU A 47 -6.86 28.88 12.16
CA LEU A 47 -7.89 29.65 11.47
C LEU A 47 -7.31 31.03 11.16
N LEU A 48 -7.30 31.41 9.89
CA LEU A 48 -6.67 32.64 9.40
C LEU A 48 -7.74 33.55 8.83
N GLU A 49 -7.97 34.70 9.45
CA GLU A 49 -8.89 35.67 8.91
C GLU A 49 -8.33 36.30 7.63
N LYS A 50 -9.06 36.13 6.53
CA LYS A 50 -8.77 36.75 5.24
C LYS A 50 -10.07 37.27 4.66
N ALA A 51 -10.10 38.54 4.30
CA ALA A 51 -11.30 39.13 3.72
C ALA A 51 -11.66 38.44 2.38
N ALA A 52 -12.96 38.22 2.17
CA ALA A 52 -13.49 37.79 0.89
C ALA A 52 -13.10 38.78 -0.22
N GLY A 53 -12.91 38.30 -1.44
CA GLY A 53 -12.47 39.11 -2.59
C GLY A 53 -10.97 39.36 -2.66
N THR A 54 -10.20 39.07 -1.60
CA THR A 54 -8.73 39.21 -1.64
C THR A 54 -8.08 38.12 -2.50
N PRO A 55 -6.89 38.34 -3.10
CA PRO A 55 -6.21 37.33 -3.90
C PRO A 55 -5.84 36.08 -3.08
N ALA A 56 -6.28 34.88 -3.51
CA ALA A 56 -6.03 33.65 -2.77
C ALA A 56 -4.52 33.33 -2.64
N ALA A 57 -3.74 33.58 -3.69
CA ALA A 57 -2.29 33.49 -3.70
C ALA A 57 -1.70 34.51 -4.68
N GLY A 58 -0.43 34.90 -4.52
CA GLY A 58 0.21 35.91 -5.38
C GLY A 58 0.27 35.52 -6.87
N ALA A 59 0.31 34.23 -7.18
CA ALA A 59 0.28 33.71 -8.55
C ALA A 59 -1.14 33.34 -9.03
N ALA A 60 -2.12 33.27 -8.14
CA ALA A 60 -3.47 32.85 -8.45
C ALA A 60 -4.36 34.07 -8.77
N ARG A 61 -5.10 33.98 -9.87
CA ARG A 61 -6.08 35.03 -10.25
C ARG A 61 -7.43 34.87 -9.54
N GLN A 62 -7.66 33.74 -8.88
CA GLN A 62 -8.91 33.47 -8.18
C GLN A 62 -8.95 34.27 -6.86
N PRO A 63 -9.99 35.08 -6.63
CA PRO A 63 -10.19 35.71 -5.34
C PRO A 63 -10.69 34.70 -4.31
N ARG A 64 -10.54 35.01 -3.03
CA ARG A 64 -11.19 34.26 -1.94
C ARG A 64 -12.70 34.43 -2.04
N ASP A 65 -13.38 33.33 -2.31
CA ASP A 65 -14.83 33.22 -2.38
C ASP A 65 -15.23 32.09 -1.43
N TYR A 66 -15.67 32.45 -0.22
CA TYR A 66 -16.06 31.50 0.83
C TYR A 66 -17.43 30.85 0.59
N ALA A 67 -17.91 30.89 -0.65
CA ALA A 67 -18.94 29.96 -1.12
C ALA A 67 -18.40 28.52 -1.08
N ARG A 68 -19.32 27.55 -1.16
CA ARG A 68 -18.95 26.13 -1.25
C ARG A 68 -18.05 25.90 -2.47
N HIS A 69 -16.80 25.50 -2.23
CA HIS A 69 -15.78 25.33 -3.26
C HIS A 69 -15.10 23.96 -3.12
N TRP A 70 -14.72 23.35 -4.23
CA TRP A 70 -14.03 22.07 -4.21
C TRP A 70 -12.51 22.26 -4.19
N THR A 71 -11.86 21.52 -3.30
CA THR A 71 -10.42 21.34 -3.24
C THR A 71 -10.11 19.85 -3.38
N PRO A 72 -9.02 19.46 -4.06
CA PRO A 72 -8.57 18.07 -4.08
C PRO A 72 -7.98 17.61 -2.73
N VAL A 73 -8.03 18.46 -1.70
CA VAL A 73 -7.59 18.21 -0.34
C VAL A 73 -8.78 18.46 0.58
N HIS A 74 -9.19 17.46 1.35
CA HIS A 74 -10.24 17.55 2.36
C HIS A 74 -9.70 17.03 3.69
N LEU A 75 -10.33 17.46 4.79
CA LEU A 75 -10.00 16.99 6.13
C LEU A 75 -10.96 15.87 6.54
N ASP A 76 -10.39 14.76 6.98
CA ASP A 76 -11.13 13.61 7.46
C ASP A 76 -11.08 13.60 8.99
N VAL A 77 -12.25 13.75 9.63
CA VAL A 77 -12.39 13.72 11.09
C VAL A 77 -12.98 12.37 11.48
N VAL A 78 -12.15 11.56 12.14
CA VAL A 78 -12.56 10.26 12.66
C VAL A 78 -13.32 10.43 13.98
N VAL A 79 -14.51 9.85 14.07
CA VAL A 79 -15.45 9.96 15.19
C VAL A 79 -15.99 8.58 15.57
N ASP A 80 -16.44 8.46 16.82
CA ASP A 80 -17.02 7.21 17.32
C ASP A 80 -18.41 6.91 16.73
N ASP A 81 -19.20 7.96 16.47
CA ASP A 81 -20.55 7.89 15.90
C ASP A 81 -20.72 8.99 14.85
N VAL A 82 -20.82 8.58 13.58
CA VAL A 82 -20.94 9.51 12.45
C VAL A 82 -22.29 10.25 12.44
N ASP A 83 -23.39 9.63 12.84
CA ASP A 83 -24.73 10.24 12.77
C ASP A 83 -24.88 11.32 13.85
N ALA A 84 -24.39 11.02 15.05
CA ALA A 84 -24.32 12.00 16.13
C ALA A 84 -23.38 13.15 15.77
N ALA A 85 -22.24 12.86 15.15
CA ALA A 85 -21.28 13.89 14.73
C ALA A 85 -21.84 14.77 13.61
N VAL A 86 -22.53 14.20 12.62
CA VAL A 86 -23.25 14.96 11.58
C VAL A 86 -24.27 15.90 12.22
N THR A 87 -25.07 15.39 13.15
CA THR A 87 -26.07 16.20 13.86
C THR A 87 -25.45 17.39 14.57
N ARG A 88 -24.34 17.19 15.29
CA ARG A 88 -23.60 18.29 15.96
C ARG A 88 -23.01 19.28 14.96
N ALA A 89 -22.35 18.80 13.91
CA ALA A 89 -21.71 19.65 12.91
C ALA A 89 -22.74 20.51 12.16
N VAL A 90 -23.88 19.94 11.78
CA VAL A 90 -24.98 20.68 11.15
C VAL A 90 -25.58 21.70 12.10
N ALA A 91 -25.77 21.35 13.38
CA ALA A 91 -26.25 22.31 14.39
C ALA A 91 -25.28 23.49 14.60
N ALA A 92 -23.97 23.27 14.46
CA ALA A 92 -22.94 24.31 14.50
C ALA A 92 -22.86 25.15 13.21
N GLY A 93 -23.54 24.74 12.13
CA GLY A 93 -23.62 25.48 10.88
C GLY A 93 -22.93 24.83 9.67
N ALA A 94 -22.45 23.59 9.79
CA ALA A 94 -22.00 22.83 8.63
C ALA A 94 -23.17 22.50 7.68
N ARG A 95 -22.87 22.36 6.40
CA ARG A 95 -23.82 21.87 5.41
C ARG A 95 -23.55 20.39 5.14
N LEU A 96 -24.54 19.53 5.39
CA LEU A 96 -24.49 18.13 4.96
C LEU A 96 -24.66 18.07 3.44
N GLU A 97 -23.74 17.40 2.75
CA GLU A 97 -23.75 17.25 1.30
C GLU A 97 -24.18 15.85 0.92
N ASP A 98 -23.53 14.85 1.51
CA ASP A 98 -23.88 13.44 1.37
C ASP A 98 -24.06 12.80 2.76
N PRO A 99 -25.21 12.16 3.03
CA PRO A 99 -25.44 11.42 4.26
C PRO A 99 -24.43 10.28 4.46
N ALA A 100 -24.32 9.79 5.71
CA ALA A 100 -23.39 8.73 6.05
C ALA A 100 -23.69 7.43 5.29
N ALA A 101 -22.77 7.00 4.41
CA ALA A 101 -22.82 5.73 3.70
C ALA A 101 -21.93 4.68 4.39
N THR A 102 -22.29 3.40 4.29
CA THR A 102 -21.53 2.29 4.89
C THR A 102 -20.68 1.58 3.84
N HIS A 103 -19.44 1.27 4.22
CA HIS A 103 -18.45 0.54 3.45
C HIS A 103 -17.80 -0.55 4.31
N ALA A 104 -16.99 -1.43 3.69
CA ALA A 104 -16.30 -2.51 4.40
C ALA A 104 -15.38 -2.02 5.54
N TRP A 105 -14.78 -0.83 5.38
CA TRP A 105 -13.84 -0.24 6.31
C TRP A 105 -14.49 0.70 7.34
N GLY A 106 -15.74 1.12 7.13
CA GLY A 106 -16.33 2.19 7.94
C GLY A 106 -17.53 2.87 7.33
N ARG A 107 -17.96 3.96 7.97
CA ARG A 107 -19.00 4.87 7.49
C ARG A 107 -18.43 6.25 7.22
N ILE A 108 -18.94 6.95 6.21
CA ILE A 108 -18.48 8.30 5.85
C ILE A 108 -19.64 9.19 5.42
N ALA A 109 -19.67 10.41 5.95
CA ALA A 109 -20.52 11.51 5.50
C ALA A 109 -19.67 12.65 4.97
N HIS A 110 -20.16 13.35 3.95
CA HIS A 110 -19.48 14.51 3.35
C HIS A 110 -20.23 15.80 3.73
N LEU A 111 -19.47 16.77 4.23
CA LEU A 111 -19.98 18.06 4.66
C LEU A 111 -19.11 19.18 4.10
N SER A 112 -19.62 20.40 4.18
CA SER A 112 -18.78 21.59 4.15
C SER A 112 -18.91 22.38 5.44
N ASP A 113 -17.81 23.01 5.85
CA ASP A 113 -17.87 24.02 6.91
C ASP A 113 -18.66 25.27 6.44
N PRO A 114 -18.99 26.20 7.35
CA PRO A 114 -19.72 27.42 7.01
C PRO A 114 -19.00 28.35 6.02
N PHE A 115 -17.73 28.07 5.72
CA PHE A 115 -16.84 28.88 4.87
C PHE A 115 -16.51 28.16 3.55
N GLY A 116 -17.22 27.06 3.27
CA GLY A 116 -17.19 26.34 2.00
C GLY A 116 -16.12 25.25 1.88
N HIS A 117 -15.30 25.01 2.91
CA HIS A 117 -14.27 23.98 2.88
C HIS A 117 -14.88 22.59 3.08
N GLY A 118 -14.48 21.62 2.23
CA GLY A 118 -14.92 20.24 2.35
C GLY A 118 -14.31 19.52 3.55
N ILE A 119 -15.14 18.84 4.33
CA ILE A 119 -14.77 18.02 5.49
C ILE A 119 -15.55 16.71 5.45
N CYS A 120 -14.91 15.60 5.77
CA CYS A 120 -15.55 14.31 5.90
C CYS A 120 -15.60 13.89 7.37
N LEU A 121 -16.74 13.32 7.79
CA LEU A 121 -16.87 12.64 9.09
C LEU A 121 -16.79 11.13 8.86
N LEU A 122 -15.84 10.47 9.50
CA LEU A 122 -15.59 9.04 9.32
C LEU A 122 -15.79 8.29 10.63
N GLN A 123 -16.46 7.15 10.58
CA GLN A 123 -16.52 6.20 11.67
C GLN A 123 -15.92 4.88 11.19
N PHE A 124 -14.76 4.49 11.72
CA PHE A 124 -14.16 3.21 11.36
C PHE A 124 -14.97 2.05 11.93
N LEU A 125 -15.14 1.02 11.10
CA LEU A 125 -15.72 -0.26 11.48
C LEU A 125 -14.68 -1.36 11.25
N GLY A 126 -14.76 -2.46 11.99
CA GLY A 126 -13.78 -3.55 11.88
C GLY A 126 -12.35 -3.05 12.12
N ARG A 127 -11.43 -3.32 11.18
CA ARG A 127 -10.04 -2.83 11.22
C ARG A 127 -9.84 -1.49 10.50
N GLY A 128 -10.90 -0.77 10.17
CA GLY A 128 -10.79 0.51 9.45
C GLY A 128 -10.28 0.31 8.02
N TYR A 129 -9.40 1.20 7.55
CA TYR A 129 -8.81 1.08 6.21
C TYR A 129 -7.99 -0.20 5.99
N ASP A 130 -7.57 -0.90 7.04
CA ASP A 130 -6.90 -2.19 6.91
C ASP A 130 -7.81 -3.28 6.32
N GLU A 131 -9.13 -3.07 6.25
CA GLU A 131 -10.04 -3.95 5.51
C GLU A 131 -9.88 -3.85 3.99
N LEU A 132 -9.32 -2.74 3.50
CA LEU A 132 -8.97 -2.55 2.10
C LEU A 132 -7.50 -2.84 1.82
N ALA A 133 -6.65 -2.81 2.85
CA ALA A 133 -5.22 -3.05 2.69
C ALA A 133 -4.98 -4.51 2.28
N GLU A 134 -4.23 -4.70 1.19
CA GLU A 134 -3.76 -6.04 0.88
C GLU A 134 -2.83 -6.53 2.00
N PRO A 135 -3.01 -7.78 2.49
CA PRO A 135 -2.19 -8.27 3.59
C PRO A 135 -0.71 -8.28 3.18
N ALA A 136 0.14 -7.75 4.06
CA ALA A 136 1.57 -7.62 3.80
C ALA A 136 2.24 -9.00 3.74
N LEU A 137 3.09 -9.20 2.72
CA LEU A 137 3.97 -10.37 2.69
C LEU A 137 5.18 -10.11 3.58
N ARG A 138 5.53 -11.08 4.40
CA ARG A 138 6.78 -11.11 5.16
C ARG A 138 7.72 -12.14 4.54
N TYR A 139 9.01 -11.89 4.71
CA TYR A 139 10.08 -12.72 4.14
C TYR A 139 11.12 -13.10 5.20
N PRO A 140 10.76 -13.89 6.22
CA PRO A 140 11.72 -14.30 7.23
C PRO A 140 12.79 -15.21 6.61
N ALA A 141 14.02 -15.08 7.11
CA ALA A 141 15.09 -16.02 6.78
C ALA A 141 14.71 -17.42 7.28
N VAL A 142 15.05 -18.43 6.48
CA VAL A 142 14.86 -19.83 6.89
C VAL A 142 16.14 -20.37 7.51
N SER A 143 16.02 -21.52 8.17
CA SER A 143 17.10 -22.29 8.74
C SER A 143 17.16 -23.69 8.10
N GLU A 144 18.20 -24.45 8.42
CA GLU A 144 18.30 -25.87 8.03
C GLU A 144 17.08 -26.69 8.48
N ALA A 145 16.48 -26.35 9.62
CA ALA A 145 15.31 -27.04 10.15
C ALA A 145 14.06 -26.89 9.27
N ASP A 146 14.03 -25.89 8.39
CA ASP A 146 12.89 -25.65 7.49
C ASP A 146 12.92 -26.54 6.24
N PHE A 147 14.00 -27.28 5.98
CA PHE A 147 14.21 -27.98 4.72
C PHE A 147 13.03 -28.90 4.32
N GLU A 148 12.53 -29.71 5.26
CA GLU A 148 11.43 -30.66 4.97
C GLU A 148 10.13 -29.93 4.62
N ASP A 149 9.82 -28.82 5.29
CA ASP A 149 8.64 -28.00 4.98
C ASP A 149 8.75 -27.33 3.61
N LEU A 150 9.95 -26.83 3.27
CA LEU A 150 10.20 -26.23 1.96
C LEU A 150 10.17 -27.28 0.84
N LEU A 151 10.65 -28.49 1.11
CA LEU A 151 10.55 -29.60 0.18
C LEU A 151 9.08 -29.96 -0.08
N ALA A 152 8.26 -30.06 0.97
CA ALA A 152 6.83 -30.31 0.84
C ALA A 152 6.14 -29.22 -0.01
N LEU A 153 6.46 -27.94 0.23
CA LEU A 153 5.97 -26.81 -0.56
C LEU A 153 6.37 -26.91 -2.04
N ARG A 154 7.63 -27.24 -2.31
CA ARG A 154 8.13 -27.42 -3.68
C ARG A 154 7.41 -28.56 -4.40
N ILE A 155 7.27 -29.72 -3.74
CA ILE A 155 6.55 -30.88 -4.28
C ILE A 155 5.11 -30.49 -4.60
N ALA A 156 4.41 -29.85 -3.66
CA ALA A 156 3.04 -29.42 -3.87
C ALA A 156 2.90 -28.43 -5.04
N ALA A 157 3.81 -27.43 -5.13
CA ALA A 157 3.77 -26.42 -6.18
C ALA A 157 4.08 -26.96 -7.57
N MET A 158 4.97 -27.96 -7.69
CA MET A 158 5.38 -28.52 -8.97
C MET A 158 4.57 -29.73 -9.42
N ARG A 159 3.79 -30.35 -8.52
CA ARG A 159 3.09 -31.63 -8.75
C ARG A 159 2.33 -31.65 -10.07
N GLU A 160 1.38 -30.73 -10.25
CA GLU A 160 0.52 -30.68 -11.44
C GLU A 160 1.32 -30.54 -12.74
N SER A 161 2.34 -29.67 -12.76
CA SER A 161 3.18 -29.47 -13.95
C SER A 161 4.04 -30.70 -14.26
N LEU A 162 4.59 -31.37 -13.24
CA LEU A 162 5.39 -32.57 -13.43
C LEU A 162 4.56 -33.80 -13.81
N GLU A 163 3.37 -33.96 -13.23
CA GLU A 163 2.43 -35.05 -13.57
C GLU A 163 1.92 -34.91 -15.01
N ARG A 164 1.54 -33.69 -15.42
CA ARG A 164 1.14 -33.39 -16.82
C ARG A 164 2.23 -33.72 -17.84
N LEU A 165 3.49 -33.59 -17.45
CA LEU A 165 4.65 -33.92 -18.29
C LEU A 165 5.11 -35.38 -18.14
N GLY A 166 4.47 -36.20 -17.29
CA GLY A 166 4.88 -37.58 -17.02
C GLY A 166 6.26 -37.70 -16.38
N ARG A 167 6.61 -36.75 -15.50
CA ARG A 167 7.96 -36.54 -14.96
C ARG A 167 7.99 -36.40 -13.44
N PHE A 168 6.88 -36.64 -12.75
CA PHE A 168 6.84 -36.54 -11.30
C PHE A 168 7.66 -37.67 -10.67
N ASP A 169 8.71 -37.28 -9.97
CA ASP A 169 9.58 -38.15 -9.19
C ASP A 169 9.93 -37.43 -7.86
N PRO A 170 9.41 -37.94 -6.72
CA PRO A 170 9.69 -37.37 -5.39
C PRO A 170 11.18 -37.33 -5.03
N GLU A 171 11.96 -38.34 -5.44
CA GLU A 171 13.39 -38.40 -5.14
C GLU A 171 14.13 -37.32 -5.92
N ARG A 172 13.86 -37.19 -7.22
CA ARG A 172 14.39 -36.10 -8.04
C ARG A 172 14.00 -34.72 -7.50
N ALA A 173 12.79 -34.59 -6.95
CA ALA A 173 12.33 -33.35 -6.36
C ALA A 173 13.15 -32.98 -5.10
N ARG A 174 13.46 -33.96 -4.24
CA ARG A 174 14.35 -33.80 -3.08
C ARG A 174 15.77 -33.47 -3.52
N SER A 175 16.35 -34.24 -4.44
CA SER A 175 17.72 -34.02 -4.92
C SER A 175 17.92 -32.62 -5.51
N ARG A 176 16.96 -32.13 -6.31
CA ARG A 176 17.01 -30.77 -6.89
C ARG A 176 17.03 -29.67 -5.83
N LEU A 177 16.20 -29.79 -4.78
CA LEU A 177 16.21 -28.80 -3.69
C LEU A 177 17.49 -28.92 -2.87
N CYS A 178 17.90 -30.14 -2.50
CA CYS A 178 19.11 -30.38 -1.71
C CYS A 178 20.38 -29.80 -2.36
N ALA A 179 20.51 -29.92 -3.69
CA ALA A 179 21.70 -29.43 -4.40
C ALA A 179 21.86 -27.89 -4.31
N THR A 180 20.75 -27.17 -4.19
CA THR A 180 20.69 -25.70 -4.32
C THR A 180 20.25 -24.99 -3.04
N PHE A 181 19.78 -25.74 -2.02
CA PHE A 181 19.34 -25.18 -0.76
C PHE A 181 20.51 -24.56 0.01
N ARG A 182 20.39 -23.27 0.29
CA ARG A 182 21.31 -22.47 1.10
C ARG A 182 20.44 -21.57 1.98
N PRO A 183 20.30 -21.86 3.29
CA PRO A 183 19.43 -21.08 4.18
C PRO A 183 19.70 -19.57 4.13
N GLU A 184 20.96 -19.16 4.00
CA GLU A 184 21.41 -17.77 3.91
C GLU A 184 20.92 -17.03 2.65
N TYR A 185 20.55 -17.78 1.62
CA TYR A 185 20.00 -17.26 0.37
C TYR A 185 18.55 -17.71 0.14
N THR A 186 17.87 -18.19 1.18
CA THR A 186 16.50 -18.68 1.11
C THR A 186 15.62 -17.94 2.11
N TRP A 187 14.42 -17.57 1.67
CA TRP A 187 13.45 -16.88 2.51
C TRP A 187 12.08 -17.53 2.35
N ALA A 188 11.38 -17.67 3.47
CA ALA A 188 9.97 -18.04 3.43
C ALA A 188 9.15 -16.86 2.88
N ILE A 189 7.98 -17.16 2.33
CA ILE A 189 6.98 -16.18 1.94
C ILE A 189 5.81 -16.38 2.90
N GLU A 190 5.54 -15.40 3.74
CA GLU A 190 4.48 -15.46 4.74
C GLU A 190 3.39 -14.44 4.49
N LEU A 191 2.14 -14.89 4.59
CA LEU A 191 0.95 -14.06 4.54
C LEU A 191 0.17 -14.28 5.84
N GLU A 192 -0.10 -13.22 6.60
CA GLU A 192 -0.85 -13.28 7.87
C GLU A 192 -0.27 -14.31 8.87
N GLY A 193 1.06 -14.41 8.94
CA GLY A 193 1.78 -15.32 9.84
C GLY A 193 1.79 -16.79 9.38
N LYS A 194 1.27 -17.11 8.20
CA LYS A 194 1.33 -18.46 7.61
C LYS A 194 2.33 -18.51 6.47
N ARG A 195 3.19 -19.52 6.45
CA ARG A 195 4.09 -19.81 5.32
C ARG A 195 3.28 -20.28 4.13
N VAL A 196 3.23 -19.45 3.09
CA VAL A 196 2.50 -19.71 1.83
C VAL A 196 3.43 -20.08 0.68
N GLY A 197 4.75 -19.99 0.88
CA GLY A 197 5.75 -20.34 -0.11
C GLY A 197 7.16 -20.04 0.35
N PHE A 198 8.10 -20.06 -0.58
CA PHE A 198 9.49 -19.64 -0.36
C PHE A 198 10.14 -19.23 -1.67
N TYR A 199 11.25 -18.51 -1.57
CA TYR A 199 12.14 -18.26 -2.69
C TYR A 199 13.59 -18.39 -2.28
N ALA A 200 14.46 -18.68 -3.24
CA ALA A 200 15.91 -18.69 -3.06
C ALA A 200 16.55 -17.75 -4.07
N LEU A 201 17.24 -16.72 -3.58
CA LEU A 201 17.88 -15.68 -4.39
C LEU A 201 19.33 -15.54 -3.95
N ARG A 202 20.26 -15.95 -4.81
CA ARG A 202 21.69 -15.93 -4.52
C ARG A 202 22.47 -15.07 -5.51
N PRO A 203 23.67 -14.60 -5.15
CA PRO A 203 24.61 -14.05 -6.12
C PRO A 203 24.94 -15.06 -7.22
N ASP A 204 25.08 -14.58 -8.46
CA ASP A 204 25.41 -15.37 -9.64
C ASP A 204 26.20 -14.53 -10.65
N GLY A 205 27.53 -14.60 -10.55
CA GLY A 205 28.45 -13.83 -11.38
C GLY A 205 28.26 -12.31 -11.22
N ASP A 206 27.85 -11.67 -12.30
CA ASP A 206 27.59 -10.23 -12.39
C ASP A 206 26.22 -9.79 -11.88
N GLY A 207 25.40 -10.73 -11.40
CA GLY A 207 24.03 -10.46 -10.97
C GLY A 207 23.50 -11.43 -9.93
N LEU A 208 22.21 -11.71 -10.02
CA LEU A 208 21.47 -12.55 -9.09
C LEU A 208 20.82 -13.71 -9.83
N ARG A 209 20.67 -14.84 -9.15
CA ARG A 209 19.89 -15.99 -9.63
C ARG A 209 18.79 -16.36 -8.65
N LEU A 210 17.58 -16.43 -9.18
CA LEU A 210 16.40 -16.93 -8.50
C LEU A 210 16.30 -18.44 -8.77
N ASP A 211 16.89 -19.26 -7.89
CA ASP A 211 16.88 -20.72 -8.05
C ASP A 211 15.50 -21.32 -7.77
N HIS A 212 14.77 -20.74 -6.80
CA HIS A 212 13.45 -21.20 -6.40
C HIS A 212 12.50 -20.03 -6.21
N LEU A 213 11.27 -20.18 -6.69
CA LEU A 213 10.13 -19.36 -6.31
C LEU A 213 8.89 -20.24 -6.35
N TYR A 214 8.44 -20.70 -5.18
CA TYR A 214 7.28 -21.57 -5.07
C TYR A 214 6.26 -20.98 -4.12
N LEU A 215 5.01 -21.10 -4.51
CA LEU A 215 3.85 -20.84 -3.66
C LEU A 215 3.04 -22.13 -3.56
N HIS A 216 2.52 -22.41 -2.38
CA HIS A 216 1.59 -23.52 -2.17
C HIS A 216 0.38 -23.35 -3.11
N PRO A 217 -0.15 -24.42 -3.74
CA PRO A 217 -1.27 -24.33 -4.67
C PRO A 217 -2.49 -23.57 -4.14
N SER A 218 -2.84 -23.73 -2.85
CA SER A 218 -3.95 -22.98 -2.21
C SER A 218 -3.72 -21.46 -2.10
N SER A 219 -2.50 -21.00 -2.38
CA SER A 219 -2.09 -19.59 -2.33
C SER A 219 -1.65 -19.05 -3.70
N GLN A 220 -1.76 -19.87 -4.77
CA GLN A 220 -1.50 -19.44 -6.14
C GLN A 220 -2.66 -18.61 -6.70
N ALA A 221 -2.47 -18.01 -7.89
CA ALA A 221 -3.45 -17.15 -8.58
C ALA A 221 -3.97 -15.91 -7.81
N ARG A 222 -3.40 -15.60 -6.64
CA ARG A 222 -3.73 -14.43 -5.81
C ARG A 222 -2.75 -13.26 -5.98
N GLY A 223 -1.94 -13.27 -7.05
CA GLY A 223 -0.93 -12.22 -7.31
C GLY A 223 0.29 -12.22 -6.37
N LEU A 224 0.35 -13.11 -5.36
CA LEU A 224 1.44 -13.16 -4.37
C LEU A 224 2.81 -13.36 -5.04
N GLY A 225 2.90 -14.26 -6.02
CA GLY A 225 4.16 -14.54 -6.73
C GLY A 225 4.66 -13.33 -7.51
N GLY A 226 3.74 -12.61 -8.15
CA GLY A 226 4.06 -11.35 -8.85
C GLY A 226 4.44 -10.22 -7.89
N ARG A 227 3.82 -10.15 -6.71
CA ARG A 227 4.23 -9.20 -5.64
C ARG A 227 5.63 -9.50 -5.13
N THR A 228 5.94 -10.76 -4.85
CA THR A 228 7.30 -11.19 -4.45
C THR A 228 8.30 -10.90 -5.56
N LEU A 229 8.03 -11.29 -6.80
CA LEU A 229 8.95 -11.06 -7.91
C LEU A 229 9.19 -9.57 -8.17
N ARG A 230 8.15 -8.72 -8.19
CA ARG A 230 8.31 -7.25 -8.33
C ARG A 230 9.20 -6.66 -7.25
N ARG A 231 9.09 -7.13 -6.00
CA ARG A 231 9.99 -6.71 -4.92
C ARG A 231 11.44 -7.09 -5.21
N LEU A 232 11.68 -8.35 -5.61
CA LEU A 232 13.04 -8.82 -5.91
C LEU A 232 13.65 -8.03 -7.08
N LEU A 233 12.86 -7.76 -8.12
CA LEU A 233 13.27 -6.95 -9.27
C LEU A 233 13.61 -5.52 -8.86
N ALA A 234 12.77 -4.86 -8.05
CA ALA A 234 13.05 -3.51 -7.57
C ALA A 234 14.33 -3.43 -6.73
N GLN A 235 14.62 -4.47 -5.93
CA GLN A 235 15.88 -4.58 -5.19
C GLN A 235 17.08 -4.77 -6.12
N ALA A 236 16.96 -5.63 -7.13
CA ALA A 236 18.01 -5.85 -8.13
C ALA A 236 18.28 -4.58 -8.96
N ASP A 237 17.22 -3.91 -9.42
CA ASP A 237 17.28 -2.64 -10.16
C ASP A 237 17.94 -1.53 -9.32
N ALA A 238 17.62 -1.45 -8.02
CA ALA A 238 18.25 -0.49 -7.10
C ALA A 238 19.76 -0.70 -6.95
N GLN A 239 20.24 -1.93 -7.15
CA GLN A 239 21.65 -2.32 -7.09
C GLN A 239 22.32 -2.38 -8.48
N GLY A 240 21.56 -2.18 -9.56
CA GLY A 240 22.06 -2.32 -10.93
C GLY A 240 22.41 -3.76 -11.32
N LEU A 241 21.85 -4.77 -10.63
CA LEU A 241 22.17 -6.18 -10.86
C LEU A 241 21.13 -6.86 -11.77
N PRO A 242 21.56 -7.58 -12.83
CA PRO A 242 20.64 -8.40 -13.61
C PRO A 242 20.13 -9.61 -12.80
N LEU A 243 18.96 -10.14 -13.17
CA LEU A 243 18.37 -11.31 -12.52
C LEU A 243 18.15 -12.45 -13.52
N ARG A 244 18.62 -13.65 -13.17
CA ARG A 244 18.47 -14.89 -13.93
C ARG A 244 17.51 -15.86 -13.24
N VAL A 245 16.77 -16.64 -14.03
CA VAL A 245 15.86 -17.68 -13.53
C VAL A 245 15.75 -18.83 -14.54
N GLY A 246 15.78 -20.06 -14.03
CA GLY A 246 15.47 -21.26 -14.80
C GLY A 246 14.02 -21.69 -14.57
N ALA A 247 13.32 -22.09 -15.63
CA ALA A 247 11.94 -22.54 -15.56
C ALA A 247 11.73 -23.84 -16.34
N LEU A 248 10.89 -24.73 -15.80
CA LEU A 248 10.54 -25.99 -16.46
C LEU A 248 9.83 -25.72 -17.79
N ARG A 249 10.33 -26.32 -18.88
CA ARG A 249 9.73 -26.22 -20.21
C ARG A 249 8.28 -26.71 -20.20
N GLY A 250 7.37 -25.94 -20.83
CA GLY A 250 5.94 -26.28 -20.90
C GLY A 250 5.14 -26.04 -19.61
N SER A 251 5.76 -25.51 -18.55
CA SER A 251 5.07 -25.07 -17.35
C SER A 251 4.50 -23.65 -17.49
N ASP A 252 3.52 -23.31 -16.65
CA ASP A 252 2.89 -21.98 -16.66
C ASP A 252 3.81 -20.87 -16.15
N SER A 253 4.91 -21.22 -15.48
CA SER A 253 5.89 -20.23 -14.99
C SER A 253 6.58 -19.49 -16.14
N ASN A 254 6.68 -20.07 -17.32
CA ASN A 254 7.25 -19.42 -18.51
C ASN A 254 6.49 -18.13 -18.87
N ARG A 255 5.15 -18.19 -18.94
CA ARG A 255 4.31 -16.99 -19.18
C ARG A 255 4.41 -16.00 -18.02
N PHE A 256 4.57 -16.49 -16.79
CA PHE A 256 4.72 -15.66 -15.60
C PHE A 256 6.01 -14.83 -15.68
N TYR A 257 7.17 -15.44 -15.97
CA TYR A 257 8.44 -14.72 -16.06
C TYR A 257 8.45 -13.74 -17.24
N GLN A 258 7.99 -14.14 -18.42
CA GLN A 258 7.93 -13.26 -19.60
C GLN A 258 7.13 -11.98 -19.32
N ARG A 259 5.97 -12.09 -18.64
CA ARG A 259 5.16 -10.92 -18.25
C ARG A 259 5.85 -9.97 -17.26
N HIS A 260 6.87 -10.44 -16.55
CA HIS A 260 7.68 -9.62 -15.63
C HIS A 260 8.96 -9.09 -16.29
N GLY A 261 9.05 -9.15 -17.63
CA GLY A 261 10.15 -8.55 -18.39
C GLY A 261 11.39 -9.44 -18.52
N PHE A 262 11.26 -10.74 -18.22
CA PHE A 262 12.31 -11.71 -18.48
C PHE A 262 12.33 -12.10 -19.96
N VAL A 263 13.53 -12.20 -20.52
CA VAL A 263 13.79 -12.63 -21.89
C VAL A 263 14.49 -13.98 -21.86
N GLN A 264 14.03 -14.91 -22.69
CA GLN A 264 14.66 -16.22 -22.83
C GLN A 264 16.04 -16.07 -23.48
N ILE A 265 17.06 -16.66 -22.85
CA ILE A 265 18.45 -16.61 -23.33
C ILE A 265 18.98 -17.98 -23.77
N GLU A 266 18.45 -19.06 -23.23
CA GLU A 266 18.85 -20.43 -23.54
C GLU A 266 17.67 -21.38 -23.28
N GLU A 267 17.59 -22.47 -24.05
CA GLU A 267 16.63 -23.55 -23.85
C GLU A 267 17.34 -24.88 -23.99
N SER A 268 17.20 -25.71 -22.96
CA SER A 268 17.70 -27.08 -22.92
C SER A 268 16.55 -28.06 -23.18
N GLU A 269 16.84 -29.35 -23.12
CA GLU A 269 15.83 -30.41 -23.27
C GLU A 269 14.64 -30.21 -22.30
N TRP A 270 14.91 -29.72 -21.07
CA TRP A 270 13.94 -29.69 -19.98
C TRP A 270 13.67 -28.31 -19.37
N ASP A 271 14.63 -27.40 -19.42
CA ASP A 271 14.57 -26.13 -18.71
C ASP A 271 14.87 -24.97 -19.67
N ILE A 272 14.14 -23.86 -19.51
CA ILE A 272 14.34 -22.59 -20.21
C ILE A 272 15.01 -21.62 -19.26
N GLU A 273 16.12 -21.02 -19.68
CA GLU A 273 16.83 -19.99 -18.93
C GLU A 273 16.41 -18.60 -19.40
N TYR A 274 16.13 -17.76 -18.41
CA TYR A 274 15.66 -16.40 -18.60
C TYR A 274 16.58 -15.39 -17.92
N LEU A 275 16.71 -14.22 -18.54
CA LEU A 275 17.45 -13.07 -18.03
C LEU A 275 16.57 -11.83 -18.05
N ARG A 276 16.57 -11.05 -16.97
CA ARG A 276 16.10 -9.67 -16.96
C ARG A 276 17.27 -8.75 -16.61
N PRO A 277 17.71 -7.87 -17.52
CA PRO A 277 18.69 -6.82 -17.21
C PRO A 277 18.17 -5.90 -16.10
N ALA A 278 19.10 -5.31 -15.33
CA ALA A 278 18.73 -4.25 -14.40
C ALA A 278 18.16 -3.05 -15.17
N GLN A 279 17.01 -2.55 -14.74
CA GLN A 279 16.47 -1.32 -15.29
C GLN A 279 17.18 -0.14 -14.63
N ALA A 280 17.66 0.80 -15.43
CA ALA A 280 18.22 2.04 -14.91
C ALA A 280 17.17 2.73 -14.02
N LYS A 281 17.59 3.30 -12.88
CA LYS A 281 16.74 4.21 -12.11
C LYS A 281 16.32 5.32 -13.07
N THR A 282 15.07 5.31 -13.52
CA THR A 282 14.45 6.51 -14.07
C THR A 282 14.48 7.53 -12.94
N GLY A 283 15.46 8.44 -12.99
CA GLY A 283 15.53 9.58 -12.09
C GLY A 283 14.24 10.38 -12.23
N GLY A 284 13.48 10.42 -11.15
CA GLY A 284 12.36 11.33 -10.93
C GLY A 284 12.63 12.15 -9.69
#